data_AF-A0A7S3R1U2-F1
#
_entry.id   AF-A0A7S3R1U2-F1
#
_cell.length_a   1.000
_cell.length_b   1.000
_cell.length_c   1.000
_cell.angle_alpha   90.00
_cell.angle_beta   90.00
_cell.angle_gamma   90.00
#
_symmetry.space_group_name_H-M   'P 1'
#
loop_
_entity.id
_entity.type
_entity.pdbx_description
1 polymer ?
#
loop_
_entity_poly.entity_id
_entity_poly.type
_entity_poly.pdbx_seq_one_letter_code
_entity_poly.pdbx_strand_id
1 'polypeptide(L)'
;DQPKGTGGTATAAGTAAMTRSPQAKCSLETLAGSKAGGAHAGHASKEQLLQGSFWATARECAFVVTDIEGSTQLSSKAGPKLFGAIQEIHDVTMREAIGLHSGLEITTEGDSFTLAFACAPAAVAFCIDIQHRLLETAWPHG
;
A
#
# COMPACT_ATOMS: atom_id res chain seq x y z
N ASP A 1 43.50 -48.80 -31.08
CA ASP A 1 42.81 -49.91 -30.43
C ASP A 1 41.64 -49.34 -29.63
N GLN A 2 40.42 -49.66 -30.04
CA GLN A 2 39.15 -49.14 -29.51
C GLN A 2 38.36 -50.34 -28.97
N PRO A 3 37.75 -50.24 -27.78
CA PRO A 3 36.61 -51.09 -27.46
C PRO A 3 35.29 -50.31 -27.51
N LYS A 4 34.34 -50.86 -28.28
CA LYS A 4 32.92 -50.47 -28.38
C LYS A 4 32.10 -51.04 -27.21
N GLY A 5 31.30 -50.17 -26.59
CA GLY A 5 29.88 -50.33 -26.19
C GLY A 5 29.39 -51.50 -25.30
N THR A 6 28.58 -51.19 -24.28
CA THR A 6 27.11 -51.48 -24.23
C THR A 6 26.49 -51.22 -22.83
N GLY A 7 25.23 -50.74 -22.81
CA GLY A 7 24.24 -50.79 -21.70
C GLY A 7 24.51 -49.87 -20.49
N GLY A 8 23.64 -49.00 -20.00
CA GLY A 8 22.18 -48.97 -19.97
C GLY A 8 21.74 -49.01 -18.50
N THR A 9 21.22 -47.89 -17.96
CA THR A 9 20.09 -47.76 -17.01
C THR A 9 20.07 -46.35 -16.43
N ALA A 10 18.96 -45.65 -16.62
CA ALA A 10 18.63 -44.42 -15.90
C ALA A 10 18.43 -44.74 -14.41
N THR A 11 18.93 -43.87 -13.54
CA THR A 11 18.43 -43.74 -12.16
C THR A 11 18.39 -42.26 -11.83
N ALA A 12 17.17 -41.77 -11.62
CA ALA A 12 16.88 -40.47 -11.06
C ALA A 12 17.14 -40.50 -9.54
N ALA A 13 17.74 -39.44 -8.99
CA ALA A 13 17.46 -38.89 -7.66
C ALA A 13 18.53 -37.84 -7.33
N GLY A 14 18.12 -36.62 -6.99
CA GLY A 14 19.05 -35.57 -6.57
C GLY A 14 18.45 -34.18 -6.42
N THR A 15 17.26 -34.11 -5.82
CA THR A 15 16.74 -33.01 -4.99
C THR A 15 16.99 -31.57 -5.45
N ALA A 16 15.99 -31.02 -6.13
CA ALA A 16 15.75 -29.59 -6.22
C ALA A 16 15.46 -28.99 -4.83
N ALA A 17 16.11 -27.88 -4.49
CA ALA A 17 15.58 -26.86 -3.57
C ALA A 17 16.41 -25.57 -3.62
N MET A 18 16.63 -25.00 -4.81
CA MET A 18 17.04 -23.60 -4.95
C MET A 18 15.91 -22.88 -5.68
N THR A 19 15.01 -22.27 -4.91
CA THR A 19 14.17 -21.08 -5.23
C THR A 19 12.94 -21.07 -4.31
N ARG A 20 13.06 -20.42 -3.15
CA ARG A 20 11.91 -19.67 -2.63
C ARG A 20 12.26 -18.21 -2.81
N SER A 21 11.86 -17.68 -3.97
CA SER A 21 11.80 -16.23 -4.12
C SER A 21 10.76 -15.71 -3.12
N PRO A 22 11.04 -14.67 -2.31
CA PRO A 22 10.10 -14.14 -1.33
C PRO A 22 8.92 -13.39 -1.96
N GLN A 23 8.79 -13.42 -3.29
CA GLN A 23 7.66 -12.88 -4.07
C GLN A 23 6.39 -13.73 -3.95
N ALA A 24 6.21 -14.46 -2.85
CA ALA A 24 5.05 -15.31 -2.62
C ALA A 24 3.78 -14.47 -2.43
N LYS A 25 3.16 -14.14 -3.57
CA LYS A 25 1.72 -13.97 -3.76
C LYS A 25 1.04 -13.07 -2.73
N CYS A 26 1.38 -11.79 -2.75
CA CYS A 26 0.36 -10.77 -2.46
C CYS A 26 -0.60 -10.76 -3.68
N SER A 27 -1.37 -11.83 -3.88
CA SER A 27 -2.37 -11.90 -4.95
C SER A 27 -3.47 -10.91 -4.57
N LEU A 28 -3.44 -9.74 -5.22
CA LEU A 28 -4.42 -8.66 -5.14
C LEU A 28 -5.88 -9.12 -5.43
N GLU A 29 -6.06 -10.36 -5.86
CA GLU A 29 -7.35 -10.99 -6.19
C GLU A 29 -8.30 -11.10 -4.99
N THR A 30 -7.82 -11.07 -3.75
CA THR A 30 -8.70 -11.09 -2.56
C THR A 30 -9.31 -9.72 -2.23
N LEU A 31 -8.78 -8.61 -2.76
CA LEU A 31 -9.32 -7.26 -2.54
C LEU A 31 -10.40 -6.87 -3.57
N ALA A 32 -10.46 -7.56 -4.71
CA ALA A 32 -11.40 -7.26 -5.81
C ALA A 32 -12.88 -7.58 -5.50
N GLY A 33 -13.21 -8.08 -4.31
CA GLY A 33 -14.57 -8.45 -3.91
C GLY A 33 -15.49 -7.29 -3.52
N SER A 34 -14.97 -6.09 -3.27
CA SER A 34 -15.79 -4.94 -2.87
C SER A 34 -15.84 -3.89 -3.98
N LYS A 35 -16.84 -4.01 -4.87
CA LYS A 35 -17.20 -2.91 -5.76
C LYS A 35 -17.56 -1.69 -4.91
N ALA A 36 -16.72 -0.66 -4.92
CA ALA A 36 -17.14 0.69 -4.58
C ALA A 36 -18.09 1.21 -5.67
N GLY A 37 -19.35 0.80 -5.60
CA GLY A 37 -20.43 1.36 -6.39
C GLY A 37 -20.87 2.68 -5.76
N GLY A 38 -20.78 3.77 -6.53
CA GLY A 38 -21.32 5.06 -6.12
C GLY A 38 -22.83 5.02 -5.95
N ALA A 39 -23.32 5.55 -4.82
CA ALA A 39 -24.54 6.35 -4.64
C ALA A 39 -24.88 6.42 -3.14
N HIS A 40 -25.05 7.64 -2.63
CA HIS A 40 -25.74 8.00 -1.37
C HIS A 40 -25.65 6.98 -0.21
N ALA A 41 -24.57 7.00 0.57
CA ALA A 41 -24.40 6.09 1.70
C ALA A 41 -24.36 6.84 3.04
N GLY A 42 -25.25 6.46 3.95
CA GLY A 42 -25.09 6.76 5.37
C GLY A 42 -23.75 6.22 5.87
N HIS A 43 -23.12 6.93 6.80
CA HIS A 43 -21.84 6.54 7.41
C HIS A 43 -21.98 5.19 8.13
N ALA A 44 -21.66 4.09 7.46
CA ALA A 44 -21.32 2.85 8.14
C ALA A 44 -20.03 3.09 8.93
N SER A 45 -20.00 2.69 10.20
CA SER A 45 -18.80 2.84 11.03
C SER A 45 -17.66 1.98 10.49
N LYS A 46 -16.40 2.36 10.76
CA LYS A 46 -15.23 1.59 10.28
C LYS A 46 -15.27 0.15 10.78
N GLU A 47 -15.78 -0.09 11.99
CA GLU A 47 -15.97 -1.43 12.56
C GLU A 47 -16.91 -2.28 11.69
N GLN A 48 -17.96 -1.68 11.16
CA GLN A 48 -18.95 -2.37 10.33
C GLN A 48 -18.41 -2.68 8.93
N LEU A 49 -17.49 -1.87 8.41
CA LEU A 49 -16.75 -2.17 7.16
C LEU A 49 -15.70 -3.27 7.34
N LEU A 50 -15.14 -3.39 8.55
CA LEU A 50 -14.17 -4.45 8.86
C LEU A 50 -14.87 -5.81 9.03
N GLN A 51 -16.10 -5.83 9.53
CA GLN A 51 -16.87 -7.05 9.78
C GLN A 51 -17.03 -7.90 8.50
N GLY A 52 -16.54 -9.15 8.53
CA GLY A 52 -16.63 -10.07 7.39
C GLY A 52 -15.74 -9.72 6.19
N SER A 53 -14.93 -8.66 6.29
CA SER A 53 -13.96 -8.27 5.26
C SER A 53 -12.65 -9.05 5.39
N PHE A 54 -11.78 -8.89 4.38
CA PHE A 54 -10.40 -9.36 4.42
C PHE A 54 -9.70 -8.96 5.74
N TRP A 55 -9.88 -7.73 6.19
CA TRP A 55 -9.19 -7.17 7.35
C TRP A 55 -9.56 -7.83 8.68
N ALA A 56 -10.75 -8.45 8.79
CA ALA A 56 -11.14 -9.19 10.00
C ALA A 56 -10.40 -10.53 10.17
N THR A 57 -9.81 -11.05 9.09
CA THR A 57 -9.14 -12.37 9.09
C THR A 57 -7.67 -12.30 8.64
N ALA A 58 -7.18 -11.09 8.38
CA ALA A 58 -5.80 -10.86 7.95
C ALA A 58 -4.84 -11.38 9.02
N ARG A 59 -3.95 -12.29 8.62
CA ARG A 59 -2.92 -12.86 9.51
C ARG A 59 -1.66 -12.02 9.57
N GLU A 60 -1.42 -11.25 8.51
CA GLU A 60 -0.28 -10.35 8.35
C GLU A 60 -0.78 -9.08 7.66
N CYS A 61 -0.20 -7.94 8.03
CA CYS A 61 -0.43 -6.65 7.38
C CYS A 61 0.79 -5.76 7.60
N ALA A 62 0.88 -4.69 6.81
CA ALA A 62 1.89 -3.65 7.00
C ALA A 62 1.19 -2.34 7.35
N PHE A 63 1.70 -1.65 8.36
CA PHE A 63 1.24 -0.31 8.72
C PHE A 63 2.18 0.75 8.17
N VAL A 64 1.63 1.86 7.73
CA VAL A 64 2.36 3.07 7.36
C VAL A 64 1.83 4.21 8.21
N VAL A 65 2.74 4.91 8.89
CA VAL A 65 2.45 6.17 9.58
C VAL A 65 3.31 7.23 8.93
N THR A 66 2.70 8.34 8.55
CA THR A 66 3.39 9.45 7.89
C THR A 66 2.83 10.77 8.36
N ASP A 67 3.65 11.81 8.32
CA ASP A 67 3.30 13.18 8.71
C ASP A 67 4.10 14.18 7.86
N ILE A 68 3.68 15.45 7.80
CA ILE A 68 4.46 16.48 7.11
C ILE A 68 5.57 16.97 8.03
N GLU A 69 6.81 16.79 7.60
CA GLU A 69 7.97 17.28 8.33
C GLU A 69 7.91 18.81 8.52
N GLY A 70 7.96 19.26 9.78
CA GLY A 70 7.96 20.68 10.13
C GLY A 70 6.63 21.40 9.93
N SER A 71 5.50 20.68 9.88
CA SER A 71 4.16 21.24 9.66
C SER A 71 3.74 22.35 10.62
N THR A 72 4.19 22.28 11.87
CA THR A 72 3.94 23.35 12.85
C THR A 72 4.62 24.66 12.44
N GLN A 73 5.84 24.60 11.91
CA GLN A 73 6.53 25.79 11.40
C GLN A 73 5.90 26.26 10.08
N LEU A 74 5.52 25.32 9.22
CA LEU A 74 4.85 25.62 7.95
C LEU A 74 3.53 26.37 8.18
N SER A 75 2.68 25.87 9.08
CA SER A 75 1.39 26.48 9.40
C SER A 75 1.55 27.88 9.99
N SER A 76 2.53 28.04 10.88
CA SER A 76 2.85 29.34 11.50
C SER A 76 3.29 30.39 10.48
N LYS A 77 4.05 29.99 9.44
CA LYS A 77 4.57 30.89 8.40
C LYS A 77 3.54 31.21 7.32
N ALA A 78 2.82 30.18 6.85
CA ALA A 78 1.85 30.30 5.76
C ALA A 78 0.56 31.02 6.19
N GLY A 79 0.22 30.95 7.48
CA GLY A 79 -1.05 31.42 8.00
C GLY A 79 -2.23 30.52 7.61
N PRO A 80 -3.40 30.71 8.23
CA PRO A 80 -4.49 29.71 8.19
C PRO A 80 -5.03 29.42 6.79
N LYS A 81 -5.13 30.43 5.93
CA LYS A 81 -5.69 30.27 4.58
C LYS A 81 -4.79 29.46 3.67
N LEU A 82 -3.51 29.83 3.59
CA LEU A 82 -2.56 29.14 2.72
C LEU A 82 -2.26 27.74 3.26
N PHE A 83 -2.10 27.59 4.57
CA PHE A 83 -1.91 26.27 5.17
C PHE A 83 -3.12 25.34 4.94
N GLY A 84 -4.35 25.86 5.02
CA GLY A 84 -5.55 25.09 4.69
C GLY A 84 -5.55 24.57 3.24
N ALA A 85 -5.12 25.39 2.27
CA ALA A 85 -5.00 24.96 0.88
C ALA A 85 -3.89 23.92 0.68
N ILE A 86 -2.75 24.07 1.36
CA ILE A 86 -1.67 23.06 1.36
C ILE A 86 -2.20 21.74 1.93
N GLN A 87 -2.88 21.79 3.07
CA GLN A 87 -3.43 20.61 3.74
C GLN A 87 -4.43 19.89 2.85
N GLU A 88 -5.35 20.62 2.20
CA GLU A 88 -6.34 20.05 1.28
C GLU A 88 -5.67 19.30 0.12
N ILE A 89 -4.66 19.89 -0.50
CA ILE A 89 -3.92 19.27 -1.60
C ILE A 89 -3.15 18.03 -1.13
N HIS A 90 -2.51 18.09 0.04
CA HIS A 90 -1.85 16.95 0.67
C HIS A 90 -2.83 15.80 0.89
N ASP A 91 -3.95 16.09 1.54
CA ASP A 91 -5.01 15.13 1.88
C ASP A 91 -5.61 14.45 0.65
N VAL A 92 -5.88 15.20 -0.42
CA VAL A 92 -6.38 14.66 -1.69
C VAL A 92 -5.34 13.73 -2.31
N THR A 93 -4.08 14.18 -2.40
CA THR A 93 -2.98 13.41 -3.00
C THR A 93 -2.76 12.10 -2.23
N MET A 94 -2.79 12.15 -0.90
CA MET A 94 -2.71 11.00 -0.02
C MET A 94 -3.84 9.99 -0.29
N ARG A 95 -5.11 10.43 -0.28
CA ARG A 95 -6.26 9.54 -0.46
C ARG A 95 -6.34 8.91 -1.83
N GLU A 96 -5.92 9.62 -2.88
CA GLU A 96 -5.80 9.05 -4.22
C GLU A 96 -4.77 7.92 -4.26
N ALA A 97 -3.57 8.14 -3.71
CA ALA A 97 -2.54 7.10 -3.66
C ALA A 97 -2.97 5.91 -2.78
N ILE A 98 -3.60 6.16 -1.63
CA ILE A 98 -4.13 5.10 -0.76
C ILE A 98 -5.09 4.19 -1.56
N GLY A 99 -6.02 4.78 -2.30
CA GLY A 99 -6.97 4.03 -3.14
C GLY A 99 -6.30 3.21 -4.23
N LEU A 100 -5.31 3.79 -4.93
CA LEU A 100 -4.57 3.10 -6.00
C LEU A 100 -3.80 1.88 -5.52
N HIS A 101 -3.27 1.93 -4.30
CA HIS A 101 -2.51 0.82 -3.68
C HIS A 101 -3.37 -0.08 -2.79
N SER A 102 -4.70 0.06 -2.84
CA SER A 102 -5.64 -0.72 -2.03
C SER A 102 -5.35 -0.65 -0.51
N GLY A 103 -4.88 0.50 -0.04
CA GLY A 103 -4.66 0.78 1.36
C GLY A 103 -5.94 1.12 2.10
N LEU A 104 -5.93 0.93 3.42
CA LEU A 104 -6.99 1.33 4.33
C LEU A 104 -6.53 2.51 5.19
N GLU A 105 -7.25 3.62 5.16
CA GLU A 105 -7.05 4.74 6.07
C GLU A 105 -7.66 4.42 7.45
N ILE A 106 -6.81 4.20 8.46
CA ILE A 106 -7.24 3.87 9.83
C ILE A 106 -7.61 5.14 10.58
N THR A 107 -6.71 6.11 10.62
CA THR A 107 -6.94 7.42 11.23
C THR A 107 -6.15 8.50 10.52
N THR A 108 -6.63 9.73 10.67
CA THR A 108 -5.99 10.96 10.18
C THR A 108 -6.10 12.01 11.28
N GLU A 109 -4.96 12.56 11.69
CA GLU A 109 -4.86 13.54 12.78
C GLU A 109 -4.01 14.72 12.32
N GLY A 110 -4.67 15.82 11.93
CA GLY A 110 -3.98 16.94 11.27
C GLY A 110 -3.42 16.48 9.93
N ASP A 111 -2.11 16.58 9.78
CA ASP A 111 -1.32 16.12 8.63
C ASP A 111 -0.83 14.67 8.74
N SER A 112 -1.04 14.02 9.89
CA SER A 112 -0.62 12.64 10.08
C SER A 112 -1.65 11.65 9.56
N PHE A 113 -1.19 10.65 8.81
CA PHE A 113 -1.99 9.52 8.32
C PHE A 113 -1.46 8.21 8.91
N THR A 114 -2.37 7.37 9.41
CA THR A 114 -2.09 5.97 9.77
C THR A 114 -2.88 5.03 8.86
N LEU A 115 -2.16 4.16 8.17
CA LEU A 115 -2.66 3.33 7.08
C LEU A 115 -2.35 1.85 7.32
N ALA A 116 -3.16 0.96 6.75
CA ALA A 116 -2.88 -0.47 6.65
C ALA A 116 -2.88 -0.96 5.21
N PHE A 117 -1.97 -1.88 4.91
CA PHE A 117 -1.84 -2.58 3.64
C PHE A 117 -1.80 -4.09 3.87
N ALA A 118 -2.32 -4.85 2.91
CA ALA A 118 -2.41 -6.31 3.01
C ALA A 118 -1.03 -7.00 3.07
N CYS A 119 0.03 -6.33 2.61
CA CYS A 119 1.39 -6.85 2.60
C CYS A 119 2.42 -5.72 2.53
N ALA A 120 3.65 -5.98 2.98
CA ALA A 120 4.74 -4.99 2.97
C ALA A 120 5.09 -4.44 1.56
N PRO A 121 5.11 -5.25 0.48
CA PRO A 121 5.35 -4.70 -0.86
C PRO A 121 4.33 -3.65 -1.32
N ALA A 122 3.04 -3.83 -0.97
CA ALA A 122 2.01 -2.85 -1.30
C ALA A 122 2.21 -1.53 -0.53
N ALA A 123 2.55 -1.62 0.76
CA ALA A 123 2.89 -0.44 1.56
C ALA A 123 4.10 0.31 0.99
N VAL A 124 5.16 -0.39 0.59
CA VAL A 124 6.35 0.24 0.00
C VAL A 124 6.05 0.86 -1.36
N ALA A 125 5.26 0.20 -2.20
CA ALA A 125 4.82 0.76 -3.48
C ALA A 125 4.02 2.06 -3.29
N PHE A 126 3.11 2.08 -2.30
CA PHE A 126 2.43 3.30 -1.87
C PHE A 126 3.41 4.39 -1.44
N CYS A 127 4.35 4.07 -0.55
CA CYS A 127 5.32 5.05 -0.04
C CYS A 127 6.16 5.68 -1.15
N ILE A 128 6.54 4.93 -2.18
CA ILE A 128 7.29 5.46 -3.31
C ILE A 128 6.40 6.37 -4.17
N ASP A 129 5.22 5.89 -4.56
CA ASP A 129 4.28 6.64 -5.40
C ASP A 129 3.86 7.97 -4.75
N ILE A 130 3.51 7.95 -3.47
CA ILE A 130 3.09 9.17 -2.77
C ILE A 130 4.20 10.21 -2.69
N GLN A 131 5.45 9.80 -2.47
CA GLN A 131 6.58 10.72 -2.44
C GLN A 131 6.83 11.35 -3.83
N HIS A 132 6.70 10.57 -4.90
CA HIS A 132 6.78 11.11 -6.26
C HIS A 132 5.65 12.11 -6.55
N ARG A 133 4.41 11.78 -6.19
CA ARG A 133 3.27 12.68 -6.38
C ARG A 133 3.45 13.99 -5.63
N LEU A 134 3.81 13.94 -4.35
CA LEU A 134 4.02 15.14 -3.53
C LEU A 134 5.15 16.05 -4.08
N LEU A 135 6.16 15.47 -4.74
CA LEU A 135 7.21 16.23 -5.42
C LEU A 135 6.72 16.91 -6.71
N GLU A 136 5.77 16.30 -7.42
CA GLU A 136 5.22 16.82 -8.68
C GLU A 136 3.99 17.73 -8.47
N THR A 137 3.40 17.69 -7.27
CA THR A 137 2.27 18.53 -6.89
C THR A 137 2.60 20.02 -7.02
N ALA A 138 1.70 20.75 -7.69
CA ALA A 138 1.74 22.21 -7.76
C ALA A 138 1.24 22.81 -6.44
N TRP A 139 2.16 23.04 -5.50
CA TRP A 139 1.83 23.63 -4.20
C TRP A 139 1.45 25.11 -4.34
N PRO A 140 0.46 25.60 -3.57
CA PRO A 140 0.09 27.00 -3.58
C PRO A 140 1.24 27.83 -2.97
N HIS A 141 1.52 28.97 -3.58
CA HIS A 141 2.52 29.92 -3.12
C HIS A 141 1.86 31.20 -2.60
N GLY A 142 2.53 31.87 -1.67
CA GLY A 142 2.12 33.15 -1.07
C GLY A 142 3.19 34.21 -1.21
#